data_AF-A0A347VSH9-F1
#
_entry.id   AF-A0A347VSH9-F1
#
_cell.length_a   1.000
_cell.length_b   1.000
_cell.length_c   1.000
_cell.angle_alpha   90.00
_cell.angle_beta   90.00
_cell.angle_gamma   90.00
#
_symmetry.space_group_name_H-M   'P 1'
#
loop_
_entity.id
_entity.type
_entity.pdbx_description
1 polymer ?
#
loop_
_entity_poly.entity_id
_entity_poly.type
_entity_poly.pdbx_seq_one_letter_code
_entity_poly.pdbx_strand_id
1 'polypeptide(L)'
;MKKLNLHIHKDLDSNIDLDSIHKMLNRPSTYFIIENKEPFGAKTLSALAYMDLFNGLVLYTIDNNVSFRLCSFDAFLNELKAIPL
;
A
#
# COMPACT_ATOMS: atom_id res chain seq x y z
N MET A 1 -1.13 8.27 -22.85
CA MET A 1 -0.80 7.69 -21.54
C MET A 1 -1.15 6.20 -21.58
N LYS A 2 -0.19 5.30 -21.33
CA LYS A 2 -0.48 3.86 -21.24
C LYS A 2 -1.47 3.65 -20.09
N LYS A 3 -2.64 3.04 -20.36
CA LYS A 3 -3.55 2.57 -19.31
C LYS A 3 -2.79 1.52 -18.50
N LEU A 4 -2.27 1.89 -17.33
CA LEU A 4 -1.88 0.91 -16.35
C LEU A 4 -3.17 0.22 -15.89
N ASN A 5 -3.31 -1.07 -16.19
CA ASN A 5 -4.31 -1.91 -15.55
C ASN A 5 -3.87 -2.13 -14.10
N LEU A 6 -4.11 -1.13 -13.26
CA LEU A 6 -3.84 -1.16 -11.83
C LEU A 6 -4.91 -2.00 -11.16
N HIS A 7 -4.52 -3.15 -10.62
CA HIS A 7 -5.39 -3.93 -9.73
C HIS A 7 -5.20 -3.35 -8.32
N ILE A 8 -6.23 -2.66 -7.84
CA ILE A 8 -6.22 -2.02 -6.52
C ILE A 8 -7.16 -2.80 -5.61
N HIS A 9 -6.61 -3.45 -4.60
CA HIS A 9 -7.39 -4.07 -3.53
C HIS A 9 -7.62 -3.04 -2.43
N LYS A 10 -8.89 -2.75 -2.15
CA LYS A 10 -9.32 -1.84 -1.09
C LYS A 10 -9.73 -2.68 0.11
N ASP A 11 -8.96 -2.62 1.19
CA ASP A 11 -9.34 -3.22 2.47
C ASP A 11 -10.18 -2.25 3.32
N LEU A 12 -10.43 -1.04 2.79
CA LEU A 12 -11.24 0.01 3.42
C LEU A 12 -12.54 0.25 2.64
N ASP A 13 -13.62 0.50 3.36
CA ASP A 13 -14.94 0.95 2.89
C ASP A 13 -14.86 2.42 2.38
N SER A 14 -13.88 2.69 1.53
CA SER A 14 -13.41 4.03 1.21
C SER A 14 -13.89 4.45 -0.17
N ASN A 15 -14.71 5.51 -0.19
CA ASN A 15 -15.06 6.32 -1.36
C ASN A 15 -13.86 7.09 -1.95
N ILE A 16 -12.65 6.55 -1.81
CA ILE A 16 -11.44 7.12 -2.41
C ILE A 16 -11.54 6.94 -3.92
N ASP A 17 -11.57 8.07 -4.61
CA ASP A 17 -11.58 8.15 -6.05
C ASP A 17 -10.24 7.66 -6.64
N LEU A 18 -10.30 7.20 -7.89
CA LEU A 18 -9.10 6.79 -8.63
C LEU A 18 -8.10 7.95 -8.78
N ASP A 19 -8.57 9.19 -8.81
CA ASP A 19 -7.73 10.37 -8.94
C ASP A 19 -6.86 10.60 -7.70
N SER A 20 -7.37 10.36 -6.49
CA SER A 20 -6.54 10.41 -5.27
C SER A 20 -5.47 9.34 -5.27
N ILE A 21 -5.77 8.14 -5.79
CA ILE A 21 -4.78 7.05 -5.91
C ILE A 21 -3.69 7.43 -6.92
N HIS A 22 -4.06 7.99 -8.07
CA HIS A 22 -3.09 8.50 -9.03
C HIS A 22 -2.23 9.63 -8.45
N LYS A 23 -2.80 10.51 -7.64
CA LYS A 23 -2.02 11.53 -6.91
C LYS A 23 -1.03 10.90 -5.93
N MET A 24 -1.41 9.85 -5.21
CA MET A 24 -0.51 9.13 -4.31
C MET A 24 0.67 8.49 -5.04
N LEU A 25 0.44 7.87 -6.22
CA LEU A 25 1.50 7.26 -7.03
C LEU A 25 2.55 8.26 -7.54
N ASN A 26 2.23 9.56 -7.58
CA ASN A 26 3.17 10.62 -7.93
C ASN A 26 3.95 11.19 -6.73
N ARG A 27 3.67 10.72 -5.51
CA ARG A 27 4.40 11.13 -4.29
C ARG A 27 5.67 10.31 -4.11
N PRO A 28 6.63 10.79 -3.30
CA PRO A 28 7.78 9.99 -2.90
C PRO A 28 7.32 8.67 -2.25
N SER A 29 7.96 7.59 -2.67
CA SER A 29 7.76 6.26 -2.11
C SER A 29 8.93 5.86 -1.22
N THR A 30 8.67 5.03 -0.21
CA THR A 30 9.68 4.49 0.70
C THR A 30 9.53 2.98 0.78
N TYR A 31 10.66 2.27 0.90
CA TYR A 31 10.65 0.84 1.10
C TYR A 31 10.42 0.49 2.57
N PHE A 32 9.62 -0.53 2.79
CA PHE A 32 9.31 -1.08 4.10
C PHE A 32 9.52 -2.59 4.09
N ILE A 33 9.82 -3.13 5.25
CA ILE A 33 9.58 -4.53 5.57
C ILE A 33 8.20 -4.62 6.22
N ILE A 34 7.34 -5.51 5.74
CA ILE A 34 6.02 -5.80 6.32
C ILE A 34 5.88 -7.28 6.68
N GLU A 35 5.03 -7.59 7.64
CA GLU A 35 4.59 -8.93 8.00
C GLU A 35 3.25 -9.25 7.33
N ASN A 36 3.26 -10.18 6.38
CA ASN A 36 2.04 -10.72 5.80
C ASN A 36 1.64 -11.99 6.56
N LYS A 37 0.44 -12.00 7.14
CA LYS A 37 -0.11 -13.15 7.84
C LYS A 37 -0.81 -14.05 6.84
N GLU A 38 -0.15 -15.12 6.42
CA GLU A 38 -0.77 -16.14 5.59
C GLU A 38 -1.29 -17.30 6.44
N PRO A 39 -2.21 -18.15 5.91
CA PRO A 39 -2.75 -19.29 6.63
C PRO A 39 -1.68 -20.28 7.15
N PHE A 40 -0.50 -20.28 6.53
CA PHE A 40 0.61 -21.20 6.83
C PHE A 40 1.76 -20.54 7.63
N GLY A 41 1.54 -19.33 8.16
CA GLY A 41 2.51 -18.62 8.99
C GLY A 41 2.75 -17.18 8.53
N ALA A 42 3.38 -16.39 9.41
CA ALA A 42 3.77 -15.03 9.10
C ALA A 42 5.00 -15.02 8.19
N LYS A 43 4.94 -14.27 7.08
CA LYS A 43 6.06 -14.05 6.17
C LYS A 43 6.43 -12.58 6.11
N THR A 44 7.72 -12.32 6.18
CA THR A 44 8.28 -10.98 5.99
C THR A 44 8.46 -10.69 4.51
N LEU A 45 7.93 -9.55 4.03
CA LEU A 45 7.97 -9.12 2.64
C LEU A 45 8.49 -7.68 2.53
N SER A 46 9.17 -7.38 1.44
CA SER A 46 9.50 -6.00 1.08
C SER A 46 8.31 -5.35 0.37
N ALA A 47 7.91 -4.17 0.82
CA ALA A 47 6.85 -3.38 0.23
C ALA A 47 7.37 -1.99 -0.16
N LEU A 48 7.01 -1.51 -1.34
CA LEU A 48 7.15 -0.10 -1.69
C LEU A 48 5.85 0.62 -1.34
N ALA A 49 5.92 1.66 -0.51
CA ALA A 49 4.75 2.36 0.01
C ALA A 49 4.76 3.85 -0.37
N TYR A 50 3.59 4.33 -0.76
CA TYR A 50 3.27 5.73 -1.03
C TYR A 50 2.35 6.21 0.09
N MET A 51 2.84 7.14 0.91
CA MET A 51 2.13 7.58 2.10
C MET A 51 1.40 8.90 1.86
N ASP A 52 0.12 8.94 2.24
CA ASP A 52 -0.66 10.15 2.36
C ASP A 52 -0.98 10.43 3.82
N LEU A 53 -0.06 11.12 4.50
CA LEU A 53 -0.19 11.48 5.90
C LEU A 53 -1.35 12.46 6.16
N PHE A 54 -1.77 13.25 5.16
CA PHE A 54 -2.89 14.17 5.32
C PHE A 54 -4.22 13.42 5.45
N ASN A 55 -4.38 12.35 4.68
CA ASN A 55 -5.59 11.53 4.70
C ASN A 55 -5.43 10.25 5.55
N GLY A 56 -4.25 10.00 6.12
CA GLY A 56 -3.97 8.81 6.91
C GLY A 56 -3.99 7.51 6.08
N LEU A 57 -3.57 7.57 4.81
CA LEU A 57 -3.65 6.45 3.86
C LEU A 57 -2.27 5.98 3.42
N VAL A 58 -2.18 4.68 3.13
CA VAL A 58 -0.99 4.05 2.58
C VAL A 58 -1.38 3.20 1.39
N LEU A 59 -0.81 3.52 0.23
CA LEU A 59 -0.89 2.70 -0.97
C LEU A 59 0.44 1.96 -1.10
N TYR A 60 0.43 0.64 -1.05
CA TYR A 60 1.66 -0.14 -1.11
C TYR A 60 1.58 -1.30 -2.11
N THR A 61 2.74 -1.75 -2.56
CA THR A 61 2.91 -2.90 -3.47
C THR A 61 4.03 -3.79 -2.96
N ILE A 62 3.81 -5.09 -3.06
CA ILE A 62 4.81 -6.14 -2.78
C ILE A 62 5.34 -6.80 -4.07
N ASP A 63 4.68 -6.53 -5.22
CA ASP A 63 4.92 -7.23 -6.49
C ASP A 63 5.37 -6.27 -7.60
N ASN A 64 6.44 -5.51 -7.37
CA ASN A 64 7.08 -4.63 -8.39
C ASN A 64 6.11 -3.73 -9.18
N ASN A 65 5.14 -3.10 -8.51
CA ASN A 65 4.14 -2.18 -9.09
C ASN A 65 3.11 -2.83 -10.03
N VAL A 66 2.90 -4.15 -9.94
CA VAL A 66 1.84 -4.84 -10.70
C VAL A 66 0.47 -4.66 -10.03
N SER A 67 0.42 -4.80 -8.70
CA SER A 67 -0.81 -4.65 -7.91
C SER A 67 -0.56 -3.81 -6.68
N PHE A 68 -1.54 -2.99 -6.32
CA PHE A 68 -1.45 -2.11 -5.16
C PHE A 68 -2.56 -2.43 -4.17
N ARG A 69 -2.22 -2.27 -2.89
CA ARG A 69 -3.14 -2.40 -1.78
C ARG A 69 -3.26 -1.05 -1.09
N LEU A 70 -4.49 -0.66 -0.79
CA LEU A 70 -4.79 0.59 -0.11
C LEU A 70 -5.31 0.27 1.29
N CYS A 71 -4.61 0.78 2.29
CA CYS A 71 -4.94 0.60 3.71
C CYS A 71 -4.76 1.92 4.47
N SER A 72 -5.19 1.93 5.73
CA SER A 72 -4.93 3.06 6.62
C SER A 72 -3.48 3.04 7.10
N PHE A 73 -2.98 4.19 7.50
CA PHE A 73 -1.66 4.32 8.11
C PHE A 73 -1.52 3.45 9.37
N ASP A 74 -2.58 3.37 10.18
CA ASP A 74 -2.61 2.55 11.38
C ASP A 74 -2.51 1.05 11.07
N ALA A 75 -3.29 0.55 10.12
CA ALA A 75 -3.23 -0.85 9.68
C ALA A 75 -1.85 -1.18 9.11
N PHE A 76 -1.27 -0.27 8.32
CA PHE A 76 0.06 -0.46 7.75
C PHE A 76 1.15 -0.58 8.82
N LEU A 77 1.13 0.26 9.86
CA LEU A 77 2.15 0.21 10.91
C LEU A 77 1.89 -0.89 11.94
N ASN A 78 0.64 -1.12 12.35
CA ASN A 78 0.32 -1.98 13.49
C ASN A 78 -0.04 -3.40 13.08
N GLU A 79 -0.87 -3.57 12.05
CA GLU A 79 -1.33 -4.89 11.63
C GLU A 79 -0.28 -5.58 10.76
N LEU A 80 0.30 -4.83 9.81
CA LEU A 80 1.38 -5.30 8.95
C LEU A 80 2.77 -5.10 9.55
N LYS A 81 2.88 -4.50 10.74
CA LYS A 81 4.16 -4.24 11.44
C LYS A 81 5.21 -3.62 10.53
N ALA A 82 4.83 -2.62 9.73
CA ALA A 82 5.71 -2.04 8.74
C ALA A 82 6.91 -1.31 9.37
N ILE A 83 8.13 -1.67 8.95
CA ILE A 83 9.39 -1.08 9.40
C ILE A 83 10.09 -0.43 8.20
N PRO A 84 10.47 0.86 8.25
CA PRO A 84 11.15 1.52 7.15
C PRO A 84 12.55 0.95 6.89
N LEU A 85 12.94 0.92 5.62
CA LEU A 85 14.28 0.52 5.12
C LEU A 85 15.12 1.72 4.69
#